data_AF-A0A7C7NVA0-F1
#
_entry.id   AF-A0A7C7NVA0-F1
#
_cell.length_a   1.000
_cell.length_b   1.000
_cell.length_c   1.000
_cell.angle_alpha   90.00
_cell.angle_beta   90.00
_cell.angle_gamma   90.00
#
_symmetry.space_group_name_H-M   'P 1'
#
loop_
_entity.id
_entity.type
_entity.pdbx_description
1 polymer ?
#
loop_
_entity_poly.entity_id
_entity_poly.type
_entity_poly.pdbx_seq_one_letter_code
_entity_poly.pdbx_strand_id
1 'polypeptide(L)' 'MKKLLFAAAFAVLGFTANAQEEQTFGFAKGDLFISGSVTFSNESTGDVKDNAFEVAPKVGYFL' A
#
# COMPACT_ATOMS: atom_id res chain seq x y z
N MET A 1 9.11 -2.67 -48.38
CA MET A 1 9.29 -3.50 -47.16
C MET A 1 9.81 -2.73 -45.94
N LYS A 2 10.60 -1.64 -46.10
CA LYS A 2 11.07 -0.83 -44.95
C LYS A 2 9.96 -0.25 -44.05
N LYS A 3 8.82 0.17 -44.61
CA LYS A 3 7.70 0.76 -43.85
C LYS A 3 6.97 -0.23 -42.93
N LEU A 4 6.98 -1.52 -43.28
CA LEU A 4 6.36 -2.58 -42.49
C LEU A 4 7.19 -2.92 -41.26
N LEU A 5 8.53 -2.87 -41.40
CA LEU A 5 9.46 -3.04 -40.28
C LEU A 5 9.32 -1.90 -39.26
N PHE A 6 9.13 -0.65 -39.71
CA PHE A 6 8.86 0.46 -38.81
C PHE A 6 7.53 0.32 -38.08
N ALA A 7 6.46 -0.09 -38.77
CA ALA A 7 5.16 -0.32 -38.13
C ALA A 7 5.21 -1.46 -37.09
N ALA A 8 5.93 -2.55 -37.39
CA ALA A 8 6.13 -3.64 -36.45
C ALA A 8 6.97 -3.21 -35.23
N ALA A 9 8.00 -2.39 -35.43
CA ALA A 9 8.80 -1.84 -34.33
C ALA A 9 7.98 -0.94 -33.40
N PHE A 10 7.11 -0.07 -33.95
CA PHE A 10 6.20 0.76 -33.15
C PHE A 10 5.14 -0.07 -32.41
N ALA A 11 4.63 -1.14 -33.02
CA ALA A 11 3.70 -2.05 -32.36
C ALA A 11 4.38 -2.76 -31.18
N VAL A 12 5.57 -3.33 -31.37
CA VAL A 12 6.30 -4.02 -30.30
C VAL A 12 6.62 -3.07 -29.13
N LEU A 13 7.06 -1.84 -29.41
CA LEU A 13 7.34 -0.84 -28.37
C LEU A 13 6.06 -0.30 -27.69
N GLY A 14 4.97 -0.15 -28.44
CA GLY A 14 3.67 0.29 -27.93
C GLY A 14 2.95 -0.74 -27.08
N PHE A 15 3.15 -2.04 -27.34
CA PHE A 15 2.60 -3.11 -26.52
C PHE A 15 3.43 -3.41 -25.26
N THR A 16 4.74 -3.13 -25.28
CA THR A 16 5.61 -3.21 -24.08
C THR A 16 5.40 -2.05 -23.09
N ALA A 17 4.64 -1.01 -23.46
CA ALA A 17 4.29 0.08 -22.55
C ALA A 17 3.31 -0.32 -21.43
N ASN A 18 2.77 -1.54 -21.48
CA ASN A 18 1.90 -2.09 -20.42
C ASN A 18 2.68 -2.74 -19.26
N ALA A 19 4.02 -2.71 -19.28
CA ALA A 19 4.87 -3.50 -18.38
C ALA A 19 5.62 -2.70 -17.29
N GLN A 20 5.25 -1.44 -17.01
CA GLN A 20 5.95 -0.62 -16.01
C GLN A 20 5.00 0.11 -15.06
N GLU A 21 4.14 -0.64 -14.41
CA GLU A 21 3.76 -0.32 -13.03
C GLU A 21 3.56 -1.64 -12.26
N GLU A 22 4.58 -2.52 -12.32
CA GLU A 22 4.82 -3.35 -11.14
C GLU A 22 5.06 -2.35 -10.01
N GLN A 23 4.12 -2.28 -9.06
CA GLN A 23 4.29 -1.51 -7.84
C GLN A 23 5.46 -2.13 -7.07
N THR A 24 6.68 -1.73 -7.44
CA THR A 24 7.94 -2.13 -6.81
C THR A 24 8.06 -1.56 -5.39
N PHE A 25 7.13 -0.69 -5.01
CA PHE A 25 7.02 -0.07 -3.70
C PHE A 25 5.53 0.04 -3.30
N GLY A 26 5.19 -0.38 -2.08
CA GLY A 26 3.82 -0.33 -1.55
C GLY A 26 3.17 -1.71 -1.41
N PHE A 27 1.85 -1.73 -1.19
CA PHE A 27 1.07 -2.97 -1.10
C PHE A 27 0.53 -3.37 -2.48
N ALA A 28 0.64 -4.66 -2.81
CA ALA A 28 0.02 -5.28 -3.97
C ALA A 28 -1.36 -5.86 -3.61
N LYS A 29 -2.23 -5.98 -4.61
CA LYS A 29 -3.51 -6.66 -4.46
C LYS A 29 -3.28 -8.11 -4.02
N GLY A 30 -3.91 -8.51 -2.92
CA GLY A 30 -3.69 -9.82 -2.31
C GLY A 30 -2.84 -9.79 -1.05
N ASP A 31 -2.12 -8.70 -0.80
CA ASP A 31 -1.20 -8.63 0.33
C ASP A 31 -1.96 -8.64 1.66
N LEU A 32 -1.50 -9.49 2.57
CA LEU A 32 -1.85 -9.42 3.98
C LEU A 32 -0.86 -8.51 4.69
N PHE A 33 -1.38 -7.60 5.51
CA PHE A 33 -0.56 -6.72 6.31
C PHE A 33 -1.05 -6.66 7.75
N ILE A 34 -0.10 -6.49 8.68
CA ILE A 34 -0.38 -6.29 10.10
C ILE A 34 -0.06 -4.84 10.42
N SER A 35 -1.00 -4.19 11.09
CA SER A 35 -0.83 -2.83 11.61
C SER A 35 -1.41 -2.76 13.01
N GLY A 36 -1.22 -1.63 13.68
CA GLY A 36 -1.81 -1.42 14.99
C GLY A 36 -1.32 -0.12 15.60
N SER A 37 -1.92 0.24 16.71
CA SER A 37 -1.54 1.42 17.48
C SER A 37 -1.31 1.06 18.94
N VAL A 38 -0.45 1.84 19.57
CA VAL A 38 -0.25 1.84 21.01
C VAL A 38 -0.71 3.20 21.51
N THR A 39 -1.64 3.19 22.46
CA THR A 39 -2.29 4.39 22.98
C THR A 39 -2.04 4.49 24.47
N PHE A 40 -1.62 5.68 24.91
CA PHE A 40 -1.60 6.06 26.31
C PHE A 40 -2.56 7.23 26.48
N SER A 41 -3.48 7.12 27.44
CA SER A 41 -4.34 8.23 27.83
C SER A 41 -4.20 8.48 29.33
N ASN A 42 -4.32 9.74 29.70
CA ASN A 42 -4.36 10.19 31.08
C ASN A 42 -5.47 11.22 31.19
N GLU A 43 -6.41 10.98 32.08
CA GLU A 43 -7.51 11.88 32.40
C GLU A 43 -7.43 12.24 33.87
N SER A 44 -7.75 13.48 34.21
CA SER A 44 -7.83 13.92 35.59
C SER A 44 -9.10 14.72 35.79
N THR A 45 -9.91 14.27 36.74
CA THR A 45 -11.16 14.95 37.15
C THR A 45 -11.07 15.23 38.64
N GLY A 46 -10.82 16.50 38.98
CA GLY A 46 -10.47 16.89 40.35
C GLY A 46 -9.17 16.22 40.79
N ASP A 47 -9.20 15.53 41.93
CA ASP A 47 -8.06 14.79 42.46
C ASP A 47 -7.93 13.35 41.93
N VAL A 48 -8.93 12.88 41.17
CA VAL A 48 -8.92 11.52 40.59
C VAL A 48 -8.12 11.53 39.30
N LYS A 49 -7.20 10.56 39.17
CA LYS A 49 -6.34 10.37 37.99
C LYS A 49 -6.54 8.98 37.41
N ASP A 50 -7.01 8.94 36.17
CA ASP A 50 -7.19 7.71 35.43
C ASP A 50 -6.17 7.64 34.29
N ASN A 51 -5.36 6.59 34.30
CA ASN A 51 -4.39 6.33 33.26
C ASN A 51 -4.76 5.03 32.56
N ALA A 52 -4.83 5.05 31.23
CA ALA A 52 -5.07 3.85 30.44
C ALA A 52 -3.96 3.64 29.41
N PHE A 53 -3.68 2.37 29.18
CA PHE A 53 -2.77 1.90 28.16
C PHE A 53 -3.49 0.86 27.31
N GLU A 54 -3.49 1.06 26.00
CA GLU A 54 -4.17 0.19 25.06
C GLU A 54 -3.24 -0.17 23.90
N VAL A 55 -3.27 -1.45 23.50
CA VAL A 55 -2.62 -1.95 22.30
C VAL A 55 -3.71 -2.49 21.38
N ALA A 56 -3.82 -1.90 20.18
CA ALA A 56 -4.87 -2.22 19.22
C ALA A 56 -4.29 -2.78 17.91
N PRO A 57 -3.99 -4.09 17.84
CA PRO A 57 -3.49 -4.73 16.62
C PRO A 57 -4.63 -4.95 15.60
N LYS A 58 -4.27 -4.97 14.32
CA LYS A 58 -5.17 -5.18 13.18
C LYS A 58 -4.47 -5.98 12.09
N VAL A 59 -5.23 -6.83 11.42
CA VAL A 59 -4.81 -7.52 10.20
C VAL A 59 -5.68 -7.01 9.06
N GLY A 60 -5.06 -6.62 7.96
CA GLY A 60 -5.71 -6.11 6.76
C GLY A 60 -5.34 -6.94 5.55
N TYR A 61 -6.23 -6.90 4.55
CA TYR A 61 -6.04 -7.48 3.23
C TYR A 61 -6.16 -6.35 2.20
N PHE A 62 -5.19 -6.25 1.30
CA PHE A 62 -5.16 -5.22 0.27
C PHE A 62 -5.94 -5.69 -0.98
N LEU A 63 -7.07 -5.02 -1.27
CA LEU A 63 -8.08 -5.43 -2.27
C LEU A 63 -7.78 -4.98 -3.71
#